data_AF-A0A4R5UWB5-F1
#
_entry.id   AF-A0A4R5UWB5-F1
#
_cell.length_a   1.000
_cell.length_b   1.000
_cell.length_c   1.000
_cell.angle_alpha   90.00
_cell.angle_beta   90.00
_cell.angle_gamma   90.00
#
_symmetry.space_group_name_H-M   'P 1'
#
loop_
_entity.id
_entity.type
_entity.pdbx_description
1 polymer ?
#
loop_
_entity_poly.entity_id
_entity_poly.type
_entity_poly.pdbx_seq_one_letter_code
_entity_poly.pdbx_strand_id
1 'polypeptide(L)' 'MKTYKESVERLELILSQLEEGKKSVDELSELVREASELVKTCKEKLRTTEEDIQKAFQEP' A
#
# COMPACT_ATOMS: atom_id res chain seq x y z
N MET A 1 4.43 -13.03 -2.03
CA MET A 1 4.11 -12.00 -1.01
C MET A 1 4.88 -10.76 -1.38
N LYS A 2 4.22 -9.63 -1.69
CA LYS A 2 4.91 -8.38 -2.08
C LYS A 2 5.58 -7.74 -0.86
N THR A 3 6.78 -7.18 -1.03
CA THR A 3 7.48 -6.38 -0.01
C THR A 3 6.80 -5.03 0.20
N TYR A 4 7.12 -4.32 1.28
CA TYR A 4 6.57 -2.97 1.50
C TYR A 4 6.97 -2.02 0.36
N LYS A 5 8.23 -2.09 -0.09
CA LYS A 5 8.75 -1.28 -1.19
C LYS A 5 8.01 -1.53 -2.50
N GLU A 6 7.80 -2.79 -2.89
CA GLU A 6 7.05 -3.12 -4.10
C GLU A 6 5.59 -2.64 -4.04
N SER A 7 4.97 -2.65 -2.86
CA SER A 7 3.62 -2.10 -2.69
C SER A 7 3.58 -0.59 -2.89
N VAL A 8 4.60 0.14 -2.41
CA VAL A 8 4.71 1.60 -2.60
C VAL A 8 4.97 1.95 -4.06
N GLU A 9 5.90 1.26 -4.73
CA GLU A 9 6.17 1.46 -6.16
C GLU A 9 4.92 1.20 -7.01
N ARG A 10 4.11 0.19 -6.65
CA ARG A 10 2.83 -0.04 -7.32
C ARG A 10 1.82 1.08 -7.07
N LEU A 11 1.75 1.62 -5.85
CA LEU A 11 0.88 2.75 -5.53
C LEU A 11 1.24 4.00 -6.34
N GLU A 12 2.53 4.31 -6.48
CA GLU A 12 3.02 5.42 -7.31
C GLU A 12 2.61 5.25 -8.78
N LEU A 13 2.73 4.02 -9.31
CA LEU A 13 2.30 3.71 -10.66
C LEU A 13 0.78 3.85 -10.84
N ILE A 14 -0.02 3.39 -9.86
CA ILE A 14 -1.48 3.57 -9.90
C ILE A 14 -1.82 5.06 -9.89
N LEU A 15 -1.19 5.85 -9.02
CA LEU A 15 -1.41 7.29 -8.95
C LEU A 15 -1.13 7.97 -10.31
N SER A 16 0.00 7.65 -10.94
CA SER A 16 0.33 8.15 -12.28
C SER A 16 -0.72 7.76 -13.33
N GLN A 17 -1.24 6.52 -13.29
CA GLN A 17 -2.29 6.06 -14.22
C GLN A 17 -3.64 6.76 -14.00
N LEU A 18 -3.95 7.13 -12.75
CA LEU A 18 -5.15 7.90 -12.42
C LEU A 18 -5.01 9.35 -12.91
N GLU A 19 -3.83 9.96 -12.77
CA GLU A 19 -3.53 11.33 -13.20
C GLU A 19 -3.48 11.50 -14.72
N GLU A 20 -3.10 10.46 -15.47
CA GLU A 20 -3.10 10.49 -16.95
C GLU A 20 -4.49 10.76 -17.55
N GLY A 21 -5.58 10.47 -16.84
CA GLY A 21 -6.94 10.80 -17.26
C GLY A 21 -7.45 10.08 -18.52
N LYS A 22 -6.77 9.02 -18.98
CA LYS A 22 -7.11 8.25 -20.19
C LYS A 22 -7.90 6.96 -19.93
N LYS A 23 -8.18 6.65 -18.66
CA LYS A 23 -8.81 5.40 -18.23
C LYS A 23 -10.33 5.49 -18.28
N SER A 24 -10.97 4.40 -18.67
CA SER A 24 -12.42 4.25 -18.55
C SER A 24 -12.87 4.16 -17.08
N VAL A 25 -14.16 4.39 -16.81
CA VAL A 25 -14.72 4.32 -15.45
C VAL A 25 -14.49 2.95 -14.80
N ASP A 26 -14.61 1.86 -15.56
CA ASP A 26 -14.36 0.50 -15.06
C ASP A 26 -12.89 0.31 -14.69
N GLU A 27 -11.96 0.77 -15.53
CA GLU A 27 -10.52 0.72 -15.23
C GLU A 27 -10.16 1.57 -14.00
N LEU A 28 -10.76 2.76 -13.86
CA LEU A 28 -10.55 3.61 -12.69
C LEU A 28 -11.02 2.92 -11.41
N SER A 29 -12.18 2.26 -11.45
CA SER A 29 -12.71 1.49 -10.31
C SER A 29 -11.74 0.38 -9.88
N GLU A 30 -11.19 -0.38 -10.83
CA GLU A 30 -10.22 -1.44 -10.55
C GLU A 30 -8.91 -0.89 -9.97
N LEU A 31 -8.39 0.22 -10.53
CA LEU A 31 -7.19 0.88 -10.01
C LEU A 31 -7.37 1.39 -8.57
N VAL A 32 -8.52 2.01 -8.27
CA VAL A 32 -8.84 2.48 -6.92
C VAL A 32 -8.98 1.32 -5.94
N ARG A 33 -9.59 0.21 -6.38
CA ARG A 33 -9.71 -1.00 -5.56
C ARG A 33 -8.33 -1.59 -5.23
N GLU A 34 -7.48 -1.74 -6.23
CA GLU A 34 -6.11 -2.24 -6.03
C GLU A 34 -5.31 -1.33 -5.08
N ALA A 35 -5.36 -0.01 -5.29
CA ALA A 35 -4.70 0.95 -4.40
C ALA A 35 -5.19 0.83 -2.95
N SER A 36 -6.49 0.65 -2.75
CA SER A 36 -7.09 0.49 -1.42
C SER A 36 -6.57 -0.76 -0.70
N GLU A 37 -6.45 -1.88 -1.42
CA GLU A 37 -5.89 -3.13 -0.89
C GLU A 37 -4.41 -2.98 -0.55
N LEU A 38 -3.62 -2.34 -1.42
CA LEU A 38 -2.19 -2.09 -1.19
C LEU A 38 -1.97 -1.20 0.04
N VAL A 39 -2.75 -0.11 0.20
CA VAL A 39 -2.68 0.78 1.37
C VAL A 39 -3.00 0.01 2.64
N LYS A 40 -4.03 -0.85 2.63
CA LYS A 40 -4.38 -1.68 3.78
C LYS A 40 -3.21 -2.56 4.21
N THR A 41 -2.61 -3.30 3.27
CA THR A 41 -1.46 -4.15 3.56
C THR A 41 -0.25 -3.34 4.06
N CYS A 42 0.00 -2.16 3.52
CA CYS A 42 1.09 -1.29 3.98
C CYS A 42 0.88 -0.84 5.43
N LYS A 43 -0.34 -0.42 5.78
CA LYS A 43 -0.70 -0.03 7.16
C LYS A 43 -0.54 -1.19 8.14
N GLU A 44 -0.96 -2.40 7.76
CA GLU A 44 -0.78 -3.59 8.57
C GLU A 44 0.70 -3.87 8.85
N LYS A 45 1.57 -3.82 7.84
CA LYS A 45 3.01 -4.00 8.01
C LYS A 45 3.65 -2.96 8.93
N LEU A 46 3.27 -1.69 8.77
CA LEU A 46 3.77 -0.62 9.64
C LEU A 46 3.37 -0.85 11.09
N ARG A 47 2.09 -1.18 11.34
CA ARG A 47 1.59 -1.50 12.68
C ARG A 47 2.34 -2.68 13.30
N THR A 48 2.51 -3.78 12.56
CA THR A 48 3.26 -4.94 13.06
C THR A 48 4.72 -4.58 13.36
N THR A 49 5.36 -3.78 12.49
CA THR A 49 6.73 -3.32 12.71
C THR A 49 6.83 -2.47 13.98
N GLU A 50 5.87 -1.56 14.20
CA GLU A 50 5.81 -0.74 15.42
C GLU A 50 5.62 -1.61 16.68
N GLU A 51 4.73 -2.60 16.63
CA GLU A 51 4.50 -3.54 17.74
C GLU A 51 5.76 -4.35 18.08
N ASP A 52 6.49 -4.81 17.07
CA ASP A 52 7.73 -5.56 17.28
C ASP A 52 8.83 -4.69 17.88
N ILE A 53 8.94 -3.43 17.43
CA ILE A 53 9.84 -2.44 18.03
C ILE A 53 9.49 -2.20 19.50
N GLN A 54 8.21 -1.99 19.82
CA GLN A 54 7.78 -1.77 21.20
C GLN A 54 8.11 -2.96 22.10
N LYS A 55 7.89 -4.20 21.63
CA LYS A 55 8.26 -5.41 22.39
C LYS A 55 9.75 -5.50 22.63
N ALA A 56 10.57 -5.22 21.62
CA ALA A 56 12.03 -5.27 21.74
C ALA A 56 12.58 -4.28 22.80
N PHE A 57 11.89 -3.16 23.03
CA PHE A 57 12.24 -2.18 24.07
C PHE A 57 11.56 -2.43 25.43
N GLN A 58 10.64 -3.39 25.53
CA GLN A 58 9.98 -3.79 26.78
C GLN A 58 10.57 -5.04 27.42
N GLU A 59 11.50 -5.73 26.73
CA GLU A 59 12.32 -6.77 27.35
C GLU A 59 13.39 -6.11 28.25
N PRO A 60 13.48 -6.48 29.55
CA PRO A 60 14.40 -5.87 30.52
C PRO A 60 15.87 -6.19 30.28
#